data_AF-A0A2T5LMF6-F1
#
_entry.id   AF-A0A2T5LMF6-F1
#
_cell.length_a   1.000
_cell.length_b   1.000
_cell.length_c   1.000
_cell.angle_alpha   90.00
_cell.angle_beta   90.00
_cell.angle_gamma   90.00
#
_symmetry.space_group_name_H-M   'P 1'
#
loop_
_entity.id
_entity.type
_entity.pdbx_description
1 polymer ?
#
loop_
_entity_poly.entity_id
_entity_poly.type
_entity_poly.pdbx_seq_one_letter_code
_entity_poly.pdbx_strand_id
1 'polypeptide(L)' 'MTINGNQTLRIRAAGLDEGYFVQSVRINGEPWEKNWFEHEDLMAHGGTLEFALGAEMKTWETGAVPPSPGHVRL' A
#
# COMPACT_ATOMS: atom_id res chain seq x y z
N MET A 1 -1.14 14.05 5.47
CA MET A 1 0.21 14.55 5.80
C MET A 1 0.78 15.25 4.59
N THR A 2 1.61 16.27 4.78
CA THR A 2 2.32 16.92 3.67
C THR A 2 3.61 16.16 3.36
N ILE A 3 3.86 15.88 2.08
CA ILE A 3 5.06 15.20 1.56
C ILE A 3 5.58 15.96 0.34
N ASN A 4 6.83 15.70 -0.06
CA ASN A 4 7.47 16.33 -1.22
C ASN A 4 7.23 17.85 -1.32
N GLY A 5 7.46 18.57 -0.23
CA GLY A 5 7.28 20.02 -0.11
C GLY A 5 5.83 20.48 0.06
N ASN A 6 4.94 20.14 -0.87
CA ASN A 6 3.55 20.62 -0.86
C ASN A 6 2.52 19.57 -1.35
N GLN A 7 2.94 18.34 -1.59
CA GLN A 7 2.02 17.27 -1.95
C GLN A 7 1.33 16.72 -0.69
N THR A 8 0.15 16.14 -0.86
CA THR A 8 -0.61 15.55 0.26
C THR A 8 -0.71 14.05 0.10
N LEU A 9 -0.26 13.32 1.12
CA LEU A 9 -0.59 11.91 1.29
C LEU A 9 -1.75 11.78 2.27
N ARG A 10 -2.81 11.11 1.82
CA ARG A 10 -3.97 10.75 2.63
C ARG A 10 -4.00 9.25 2.83
N ILE A 11 -3.90 8.81 4.09
CA ILE A 11 -4.03 7.41 4.46
C ILE A 11 -5.45 7.20 4.99
N ARG A 12 -6.14 6.19 4.47
CA ARG A 12 -7.50 5.80 4.89
C ARG A 12 -7.48 4.34 5.29
N ALA A 13 -8.19 4.01 6.37
CA ALA A 13 -8.39 2.64 6.79
C ALA A 13 -9.89 2.45 7.09
N ALA A 14 -10.51 1.48 6.42
CA ALA A 14 -11.87 1.04 6.67
C ALA A 14 -11.84 -0.29 7.43
N GLY A 15 -12.77 -0.51 8.37
CA GLY A 15 -12.83 -1.73 9.20
C GLY A 15 -11.85 -1.75 10.37
N LEU A 16 -11.34 -0.59 10.81
CA LEU A 16 -10.44 -0.47 11.98
C LEU A 16 -11.06 -0.98 13.28
N ASP A 17 -12.38 -0.90 13.39
CA ASP A 17 -13.20 -1.41 14.49
C ASP A 17 -13.44 -2.92 14.41
N GLU A 18 -13.31 -3.51 13.23
CA GLU A 18 -13.46 -4.95 12.98
C GLU A 18 -12.16 -5.72 13.22
N GLY A 19 -11.00 -5.08 12.98
CA GLY A 19 -9.69 -5.66 13.25
C GLY A 19 -8.54 -4.87 12.65
N TYR A 20 -7.33 -5.44 12.75
CA TYR A 20 -6.09 -4.79 12.33
C TYR A 20 -5.37 -5.50 11.18
N PHE A 21 -5.90 -6.64 10.71
CA PHE A 21 -5.30 -7.37 9.59
C PHE A 21 -5.73 -6.75 8.26
N VAL A 22 -4.76 -6.49 7.39
CA VAL A 22 -5.00 -5.96 6.05
C VAL A 22 -5.68 -7.01 5.17
N GLN A 23 -6.78 -6.62 4.54
CA GLN A 23 -7.60 -7.46 3.67
C GLN A 23 -7.41 -7.14 2.18
N SER A 24 -7.08 -5.87 1.88
CA SER A 24 -6.68 -5.36 0.58
C SER A 24 -6.13 -3.94 0.71
N VAL A 25 -5.37 -3.52 -0.30
CA VAL A 25 -4.85 -2.15 -0.43
C VAL A 25 -5.25 -1.59 -1.79
N ARG A 26 -5.52 -0.28 -1.82
CA ARG A 26 -5.59 0.51 -3.05
C ARG A 26 -4.67 1.71 -2.98
N ILE A 27 -4.06 2.04 -4.11
CA ILE A 27 -3.33 3.30 -4.30
C ILE A 27 -4.08 4.10 -5.34
N ASN A 28 -4.54 5.30 -4.98
CA ASN A 28 -5.33 6.18 -5.86
C ASN A 28 -6.56 5.48 -6.47
N GLY A 29 -7.22 4.63 -5.70
CA GLY A 29 -8.39 3.85 -6.12
C GLY A 29 -8.08 2.53 -6.85
N GLU A 30 -6.84 2.33 -7.30
CA GLU A 30 -6.45 1.13 -8.04
C GLU A 30 -6.05 -0.02 -7.11
N PRO A 31 -6.47 -1.28 -7.38
CA PRO A 31 -6.04 -2.44 -6.61
C PRO A 31 -4.53 -2.56 -6.54
N TRP A 32 -4.01 -2.80 -5.35
CA TRP A 32 -2.58 -2.96 -5.11
C TRP A 32 -2.30 -4.29 -4.41
N GLU A 33 -1.66 -5.20 -5.13
CA GLU A 33 -1.36 -6.55 -4.65
C GLU A 33 0.10 -6.70 -4.19
N LYS A 34 0.92 -5.65 -4.32
CA LYS A 34 2.29 -5.63 -3.80
C LYS A 34 2.27 -5.14 -2.34
N ASN A 35 3.07 -5.75 -1.47
CA ASN A 35 3.29 -5.23 -0.11
C ASN A 35 4.30 -4.07 -0.04
N TRP A 36 4.62 -3.48 -1.19
CA TRP A 36 5.55 -2.37 -1.36
C TRP A 36 5.11 -1.51 -2.56
N PHE A 37 5.61 -0.28 -2.63
CA PHE A 37 5.45 0.62 -3.76
C PHE A 37 6.72 1.45 -3.93
N GLU A 38 6.97 1.90 -5.15
CA GLU A 38 8.11 2.78 -5.45
C GLU A 38 7.83 4.19 -4.96
N HIS A 39 8.89 4.98 -4.75
CA HIS A 39 8.72 6.39 -4.38
C HIS A 39 7.84 7.15 -5.37
N GLU A 40 8.00 6.89 -6.66
CA GLU A 40 7.24 7.53 -7.73
C GLU A 40 5.76 7.14 -7.77
N ASP A 41 5.39 5.96 -7.23
CA ASP A 41 4.00 5.49 -7.27
C ASP A 41 3.06 6.40 -6.44
N LEU A 42 3.58 7.06 -5.40
CA LEU A 42 2.75 7.80 -4.44
C LEU A 42 3.44 8.99 -3.76
N MET A 43 4.73 8.88 -3.47
CA MET A 43 5.41 9.89 -2.64
C MET A 43 5.80 11.15 -3.44
N ALA A 44 6.13 10.99 -4.72
CA ALA A 44 6.48 12.11 -5.59
C ALA A 44 5.29 13.04 -5.88
N HIS A 45 4.09 12.48 -6.03
CA HIS A 45 2.90 13.20 -6.48
C HIS A 45 1.82 13.38 -5.41
N GLY A 46 1.97 12.75 -4.24
CA GLY A 46 0.88 12.63 -3.28
C GLY A 46 -0.22 11.69 -3.77
N GLY A 47 -1.31 11.62 -3.01
CA GLY A 47 -2.44 10.78 -3.34
C GLY A 47 -3.05 10.09 -2.13
N THR A 48 -3.67 8.95 -2.39
CA THR A 48 -4.40 8.17 -1.39
C THR A 48 -3.86 6.76 -1.27
N LEU A 49 -3.61 6.34 -0.04
CA LEU A 49 -3.35 4.95 0.32
C LEU A 49 -4.52 4.46 1.15
N GLU A 50 -5.24 3.47 0.64
CA GLU A 50 -6.50 3.00 1.21
C GLU A 50 -6.38 1.54 1.63
N PHE A 51 -6.55 1.30 2.93
CA PHE A 51 -6.58 -0.03 3.53
C PHE A 51 -8.02 -0.47 3.78
N ALA A 52 -8.34 -1.70 3.41
CA ALA A 52 -9.45 -2.44 4.02
C ALA A 52 -8.87 -3.34 5.11
N LEU A 53 -9.40 -3.26 6.32
CA LEU A 53 -8.99 -4.04 7.48
C LEU A 53 -10.09 -5.02 7.89
N GLY A 54 -9.70 -6.04 8.66
CA GLY A 54 -10.63 -7.05 9.17
C GLY A 54 -10.01 -7.87 10.31
N ALA A 55 -10.84 -8.73 10.89
CA ALA A 55 -10.51 -9.54 12.07
C ALA A 55 -9.55 -10.71 11.78
N GLU A 56 -9.54 -11.21 10.55
CA GLU A 56 -8.84 -12.44 10.18
C GLU A 56 -7.58 -12.15 9.34
N MET A 57 -6.54 -12.95 9.52
CA MET A 57 -5.38 -12.90 8.64
C MET A 57 -5.76 -13.33 7.23
N LYS A 58 -5.27 -12.58 6.23
CA LYS A 58 -5.47 -12.88 4.82
C LYS A 58 -4.20 -12.58 4.05
N THR A 59 -3.80 -13.51 3.18
CA THR A 59 -2.80 -13.22 2.13
C THR A 59 -3.48 -12.35 1.08
N TRP A 60 -3.21 -11.04 1.12
CA TRP A 60 -3.74 -10.06 0.15
C TRP A 60 -2.67 -9.63 -0.84
N GLU A 61 -1.41 -9.77 -0.45
CA GLU A 61 -0.20 -9.35 -1.16
C GLU A 61 0.29 -10.40 -2.17
N THR A 62 -0.55 -10.77 -3.13
CA THR A 62 -0.26 -11.82 -4.13
C THR A 62 0.63 -11.36 -5.29
N GLY A 63 1.05 -10.09 -5.30
CA GLY A 63 1.82 -9.47 -6.36
C GLY A 63 3.32 -9.76 -6.29
N ALA A 64 4.09 -8.98 -7.06
CA ALA A 64 5.54 -9.09 -7.08
C ALA A 64 6.16 -8.81 -5.71
N VAL A 65 7.11 -9.65 -5.29
CA VAL A 65 7.89 -9.45 -4.06
C VAL A 65 8.78 -8.20 -4.18
N PRO A 66 9.15 -7.57 -3.05
CA PRO A 66 10.05 -6.43 -3.07
C PRO A 66 11.42 -6.79 -3.66
N PRO A 67 12.09 -5.83 -4.33
CA PRO A 67 13.42 -6.07 -4.88
C PRO A 67 14.41 -6.39 -3.75
N SER A 68 15.32 -7.33 -4.00
CA SER A 68 16.44 -7.63 -3.10
C SER A 68 17.74 -7.75 -3.90
N PRO A 69 18.89 -7.32 -3.35
CA PRO A 69 20.17 -7.40 -4.07
C PRO A 69 20.56 -8.82 -4.51
N GLY A 70 20.10 -9.86 -3.80
CA GLY A 70 20.35 -11.26 -4.13
C GLY A 70 19.40 -11.84 -5.20
N HIS A 71 18.37 -11.10 -5.62
CA HIS A 71 17.44 -11.54 -6.66
C HIS A 71 18.02 -11.24 -8.04
N VAL A 72 18.92 -12.10 -8.51
CA VAL A 72 19.48 -12.02 -9.86
C VAL A 72 18.55 -12.78 -10.81
N ARG A 73 17.97 -12.10 -11.80
CA ARG A 73 17.38 -12.78 -12.97
C ARG A 73 18.51 -13.11 -13.94
N LEU A 74 18.88 -14.40 -13.99
CA LEU A 74 19.77 -14.93 -15.01
C LEU A 74 19.06 -15.02 -16.37
#